data_AF-A0A4U3A1P9-F1
#
_entry.id   AF-A0A4U3A1P9-F1
#
_cell.length_a   1.000
_cell.length_b   1.000
_cell.length_c   1.000
_cell.angle_alpha   90.00
_cell.angle_beta   90.00
_cell.angle_gamma   90.00
#
_symmetry.space_group_name_H-M   'P 1'
#
loop_
_entity.id
_entity.type
_entity.pdbx_description
1 polymer ?
#
loop_
_entity_poly.entity_id
_entity_poly.type
_entity_poly.pdbx_seq_one_letter_code
_entity_poly.pdbx_strand_id
1 'polypeptide(L)'
;QPTLSQMTEKAIQTLSKDKDGFFLFVEGSKPDWAAHVNDPIGMISDVLAFDNAVAEALEFAKKDSNTMLIAVTDHGNSGISIGNTNTTKGYNTKPVSAYIDPLKKSKMTLEGATNKLKSDLSNVEDVAKLYGLDNLTYEEKERVKAAKKKSDVGPIFTTLLANRANIGFTTGGHTGEDVFLYSYGPQKPYGLIQNIDIAKTMAKAMGFNLEEVTNKLFIESESAFQQNGATVTIDKTDVENPVLIVKRNNVKAQLFVNKNIIRIKNKEY
;
A
#
# COMPACT_ATOMS: atom_id res chain seq x y z
N GLN A 1 -11.76 -13.45 -9.03
CA GLN A 1 -10.39 -13.45 -8.44
C GLN A 1 -10.54 -13.73 -6.95
N PRO A 2 -9.56 -14.39 -6.29
CA PRO A 2 -9.61 -14.61 -4.85
C PRO A 2 -9.55 -13.29 -4.09
N THR A 3 -10.16 -13.22 -2.90
CA THR A 3 -10.05 -12.07 -2.00
C THR A 3 -8.70 -12.07 -1.27
N LEU A 4 -8.33 -10.92 -0.67
CA LEU A 4 -7.11 -10.83 0.14
C LEU A 4 -7.14 -11.84 1.29
N SER A 5 -8.28 -11.99 1.99
CA SER A 5 -8.45 -12.99 3.04
C SER A 5 -8.22 -14.43 2.55
N GLN A 6 -8.74 -14.80 1.37
CA GLN A 6 -8.54 -16.13 0.79
C GLN A 6 -7.08 -16.39 0.43
N MET A 7 -6.36 -15.38 -0.06
CA MET A 7 -4.93 -15.49 -0.32
C MET A 7 -4.13 -15.63 0.97
N THR A 8 -4.46 -14.86 2.01
CA THR A 8 -3.87 -14.95 3.35
C THR A 8 -4.08 -16.33 3.96
N GLU A 9 -5.33 -16.81 4.00
CA GLU A 9 -5.68 -18.15 4.49
C GLU A 9 -4.85 -19.21 3.76
N LYS A 10 -4.79 -19.14 2.41
CA LYS A 10 -4.07 -20.11 1.61
C LYS A 10 -2.55 -20.08 1.86
N ALA A 11 -1.98 -18.89 2.04
CA ALA A 11 -0.57 -18.71 2.36
C ALA A 11 -0.25 -19.34 3.72
N ILE A 12 -1.05 -19.03 4.75
CA ILE A 12 -0.92 -19.61 6.10
C ILE A 12 -0.99 -21.13 6.04
N GLN A 13 -2.02 -21.71 5.41
CA GLN A 13 -2.17 -23.17 5.26
C GLN A 13 -0.97 -23.86 4.60
N THR A 14 -0.25 -23.13 3.75
CA THR A 14 0.90 -23.66 3.02
C THR A 14 2.17 -23.53 3.84
N LEU A 15 2.42 -22.34 4.38
CA LEU A 15 3.63 -21.99 5.12
C LEU A 15 3.69 -22.62 6.51
N SER A 16 2.54 -22.80 7.18
CA SER A 16 2.46 -23.42 8.51
C SER A 16 2.84 -24.90 8.55
N LYS A 17 3.15 -25.50 7.40
CA LYS A 17 3.64 -26.88 7.29
C LYS A 17 5.13 -26.98 7.60
N ASP A 18 5.86 -25.87 7.49
CA ASP A 18 7.26 -25.83 7.85
C ASP A 18 7.41 -25.88 9.38
N LYS A 19 8.26 -26.79 9.86
CA LYS A 19 8.48 -26.99 11.30
C LYS A 19 9.37 -25.91 11.90
N ASP A 20 10.15 -25.22 11.07
CA ASP A 20 11.02 -24.12 11.49
C ASP A 20 10.23 -22.79 11.60
N GLY A 21 8.95 -22.81 11.23
CA GLY A 21 8.07 -21.63 11.22
C GLY A 21 8.09 -20.89 9.90
N PHE A 22 7.48 -19.70 9.86
CA PHE A 22 7.41 -18.90 8.64
C PHE A 22 7.33 -17.40 8.93
N PHE A 23 7.71 -16.62 7.92
CA PHE A 23 7.41 -15.20 7.80
C PHE A 23 6.41 -15.01 6.66
N LEU A 24 5.35 -14.24 6.90
CA LEU A 24 4.35 -13.90 5.90
C LEU A 24 4.09 -12.40 5.93
N PHE A 25 4.25 -11.75 4.78
CA PHE A 25 3.90 -10.35 4.57
C PHE A 25 2.66 -10.28 3.69
N VAL A 26 1.63 -9.58 4.17
CA VAL A 26 0.35 -9.37 3.46
C VAL A 26 0.09 -7.88 3.36
N GLU A 27 -0.15 -7.41 2.14
CA GLU A 27 -0.41 -6.01 1.85
C GLU A 27 -1.84 -5.84 1.31
N GLY A 28 -2.63 -5.00 1.97
CA GLY A 28 -3.81 -4.40 1.34
C GLY A 28 -3.38 -3.12 0.65
N SER A 29 -3.02 -3.19 -0.64
CA SER A 29 -2.36 -2.07 -1.34
C SER A 29 -3.31 -0.99 -1.87
N LYS A 30 -4.57 -1.34 -2.12
CA LYS A 30 -5.55 -0.40 -2.70
C LYS A 30 -6.11 0.71 -1.81
N PRO A 31 -6.11 0.64 -0.45
CA PRO A 31 -6.48 1.78 0.39
C PRO A 31 -5.70 3.05 0.02
N ASP A 32 -4.40 2.92 -0.26
CA ASP A 32 -3.53 4.03 -0.66
C ASP A 32 -3.95 4.63 -2.01
N TRP A 33 -4.23 3.78 -3.00
CA TRP A 33 -4.67 4.23 -4.33
C TRP A 33 -6.02 4.95 -4.27
N ALA A 34 -6.96 4.43 -3.47
CA ALA A 34 -8.24 5.08 -3.25
C ALA A 34 -8.07 6.42 -2.51
N ALA A 35 -7.15 6.49 -1.54
CA ALA A 35 -6.81 7.70 -0.82
C ALA A 35 -6.21 8.77 -1.74
N HIS A 36 -5.30 8.41 -2.65
CA HIS A 36 -4.71 9.35 -3.62
C HIS A 36 -5.74 10.09 -4.48
N VAL A 37 -6.89 9.45 -4.76
CA VAL A 37 -8.00 10.07 -5.51
C VAL A 37 -9.15 10.55 -4.63
N ASN A 38 -8.98 10.50 -3.30
CA ASN A 38 -9.95 10.88 -2.29
C ASN A 38 -11.29 10.12 -2.42
N ASP A 39 -11.25 8.83 -2.76
CA ASP A 39 -12.43 7.96 -2.85
C ASP A 39 -12.76 7.34 -1.48
N PRO A 40 -13.71 7.90 -0.70
CA PRO A 40 -14.08 7.34 0.60
C PRO A 40 -14.65 5.93 0.50
N ILE A 41 -15.31 5.56 -0.61
CA ILE A 41 -15.89 4.23 -0.78
C ILE A 41 -14.80 3.21 -1.09
N GLY A 42 -13.83 3.55 -1.93
CA GLY A 42 -12.63 2.77 -2.18
C GLY A 42 -11.85 2.53 -0.89
N MET A 43 -11.53 3.60 -0.16
CA MET A 43 -10.81 3.52 1.12
C MET A 43 -11.50 2.58 2.10
N ILE A 44 -12.82 2.75 2.33
CA ILE A 44 -13.58 1.89 3.25
C ILE A 44 -13.59 0.44 2.76
N SER A 45 -13.86 0.22 1.48
CA SER A 45 -13.97 -1.13 0.91
C SER A 45 -12.66 -1.91 1.05
N ASP A 46 -11.53 -1.27 0.75
CA ASP A 46 -10.22 -1.92 0.80
C ASP A 46 -9.72 -2.08 2.23
N VAL A 47 -10.01 -1.14 3.15
CA VAL A 47 -9.74 -1.32 4.59
C VAL A 47 -10.53 -2.49 5.15
N LEU A 48 -11.81 -2.67 4.78
CA LEU A 48 -12.59 -3.84 5.18
C LEU A 48 -12.05 -5.15 4.57
N ALA A 49 -11.54 -5.12 3.34
CA ALA A 49 -10.89 -6.28 2.74
C ALA A 49 -9.60 -6.65 3.49
N PHE A 50 -8.81 -5.66 3.92
CA PHE A 50 -7.64 -5.85 4.76
C PHE A 50 -8.00 -6.36 6.16
N ASP A 51 -9.04 -5.81 6.80
CA ASP A 51 -9.55 -6.26 8.11
C ASP A 51 -9.93 -7.74 8.09
N ASN A 52 -10.62 -8.20 7.04
CA ASN A 52 -10.92 -9.63 6.85
C ASN A 52 -9.64 -10.48 6.74
N ALA A 53 -8.58 -9.99 6.08
CA ALA A 53 -7.31 -10.70 6.00
C ALA A 53 -6.57 -10.74 7.35
N VAL A 54 -6.64 -9.65 8.13
CA VAL A 54 -6.13 -9.61 9.51
C VAL A 54 -6.90 -10.57 10.41
N ALA A 55 -8.22 -10.70 10.23
CA ALA A 55 -9.04 -11.64 10.97
C ALA A 55 -8.58 -13.10 10.75
N GLU A 56 -8.32 -13.51 9.51
CA GLU A 56 -7.76 -14.84 9.19
C GLU A 56 -6.43 -15.08 9.89
N ALA A 57 -5.51 -14.11 9.82
CA ALA A 57 -4.21 -14.21 10.48
C ALA A 57 -4.32 -14.23 12.00
N LEU A 58 -5.25 -13.47 12.58
CA LEU A 58 -5.49 -13.42 14.02
C LEU A 58 -6.09 -14.73 14.54
N GLU A 59 -7.00 -15.34 13.78
CA GLU A 59 -7.55 -16.65 14.12
C GLU A 59 -6.47 -17.73 14.15
N PHE A 60 -5.59 -17.75 13.15
CA PHE A 60 -4.44 -18.64 13.14
C PHE A 60 -3.53 -18.39 14.36
N ALA A 61 -3.16 -17.13 14.61
CA ALA A 61 -2.26 -16.78 15.69
C ALA A 61 -2.81 -17.15 17.07
N LYS A 62 -4.12 -17.04 17.28
CA LYS A 62 -4.81 -17.49 18.50
C LYS A 62 -4.72 -19.01 18.68
N LYS A 63 -4.90 -19.79 17.60
CA LYS A 63 -4.84 -21.26 17.63
C LYS A 63 -3.42 -21.76 17.87
N ASP A 64 -2.44 -21.15 17.21
CA ASP A 64 -1.03 -21.53 17.29
C ASP A 64 -0.38 -21.13 18.62
N SER A 65 -0.81 -20.01 19.23
CA SER A 65 -0.27 -19.46 20.48
C SER A 65 1.22 -19.07 20.49
N ASN A 66 1.97 -19.41 19.44
CA ASN A 66 3.39 -19.06 19.26
C ASN A 66 3.62 -18.08 18.07
N THR A 67 2.54 -17.51 17.53
CA THR A 67 2.59 -16.61 16.38
C THR A 67 2.47 -15.15 16.81
N MET A 68 3.42 -14.31 16.37
CA MET A 68 3.34 -12.86 16.46
C MET A 68 2.65 -12.29 15.22
N LEU A 69 1.59 -11.51 15.41
CA LEU A 69 0.89 -10.78 14.35
C LEU A 69 1.07 -9.29 14.54
N ILE A 70 1.42 -8.59 13.46
CA ILE A 70 1.54 -7.13 13.41
C ILE A 70 0.70 -6.65 12.22
N ALA A 71 -0.19 -5.69 12.46
CA ALA A 71 -0.94 -4.98 11.43
C ALA A 71 -0.74 -3.47 11.64
N VAL A 72 -0.27 -2.79 10.60
CA VAL A 72 0.14 -1.38 10.63
C VAL A 72 0.02 -0.82 9.21
N THR A 73 -0.14 0.49 9.08
CA THR A 73 -0.01 1.18 7.79
C THR A 73 1.41 1.75 7.65
N ASP A 74 1.91 1.88 6.44
CA ASP A 74 3.24 2.42 6.15
C ASP A 74 3.31 3.95 6.31
N HIS A 75 2.23 4.66 5.99
CA HIS A 75 2.09 6.10 6.19
C HIS A 75 0.61 6.55 6.27
N GLY A 76 0.41 7.85 6.51
CA GLY A 76 -0.85 8.55 6.30
C GLY A 76 -1.06 8.94 4.84
N ASN A 77 -2.32 9.15 4.41
CA ASN A 77 -2.67 9.62 3.07
C ASN A 77 -3.91 10.54 3.13
N SER A 78 -4.01 11.45 2.16
CA SER A 78 -5.09 12.41 1.92
C SER A 78 -5.34 13.46 2.99
N GLY A 79 -4.83 13.28 4.21
CA GLY A 79 -5.23 14.05 5.39
C GLY A 79 -6.75 13.99 5.60
N ILE A 80 -7.31 12.79 5.56
CA ILE A 80 -8.74 12.56 5.70
C ILE A 80 -9.25 13.03 7.07
N SER A 81 -10.43 13.66 7.08
CA SER A 81 -11.14 14.03 8.31
C SER A 81 -12.61 13.61 8.28
N ILE A 82 -13.11 13.10 9.40
CA ILE A 82 -14.54 12.98 9.64
C ILE A 82 -15.01 14.35 10.14
N GLY A 83 -15.75 15.07 9.30
CA GLY A 83 -16.00 16.49 9.46
C GLY A 83 -15.23 17.30 8.42
N ASN A 84 -15.87 18.35 7.92
CA ASN A 84 -15.29 19.34 7.01
C ASN A 84 -15.89 20.72 7.29
N THR A 85 -15.74 21.67 6.37
CA THR A 85 -16.26 23.04 6.51
C THR A 85 -17.79 23.10 6.71
N ASN A 86 -18.54 22.10 6.23
CA ASN A 86 -19.99 21.99 6.46
C ASN A 86 -20.35 21.66 7.93
N THR A 87 -19.35 21.29 8.73
CA THR A 87 -19.50 20.91 10.13
C THR A 87 -18.72 21.80 11.08
N THR A 88 -18.10 22.88 10.60
CA THR A 88 -17.40 23.87 11.43
C THR A 88 -18.26 24.34 12.61
N LYS A 89 -19.57 24.51 12.36
CA LYS A 89 -20.58 24.69 13.42
C LYS A 89 -21.41 23.42 13.53
N GLY A 90 -21.61 22.94 14.76
CA GLY A 90 -22.52 21.83 15.05
C GLY A 90 -21.94 20.42 14.88
N TYR A 91 -20.62 20.26 14.74
CA TYR A 91 -19.96 18.94 14.70
C TYR A 91 -20.36 18.05 15.89
N ASN A 92 -20.35 18.61 17.10
CA ASN A 92 -20.69 17.91 18.35
C ASN A 92 -22.16 17.46 18.47
N THR A 93 -23.04 18.01 17.63
CA THR A 93 -24.49 17.70 17.65
C THR A 93 -24.95 16.97 16.39
N LYS A 94 -24.12 16.90 15.35
CA LYS A 94 -24.49 16.26 14.09
C LYS A 94 -24.52 14.74 14.30
N PRO A 95 -25.60 14.04 13.94
CA PRO A 95 -25.68 12.60 14.15
C PRO A 95 -24.70 11.88 13.22
N VAL A 96 -24.19 10.73 13.66
CA VAL A 96 -23.27 9.86 12.88
C VAL A 96 -23.87 9.49 11.52
N SER A 97 -25.19 9.34 11.44
CA SER A 97 -25.90 9.05 10.19
C SER A 97 -25.64 10.09 9.09
N ALA A 98 -25.40 11.36 9.44
CA ALA A 98 -25.09 12.40 8.46
C ALA A 98 -23.74 12.18 7.74
N TYR A 99 -22.87 11.35 8.30
CA TYR A 99 -21.58 10.98 7.70
C TYR A 99 -21.67 9.65 6.95
N ILE A 100 -22.44 8.70 7.49
CA ILE A 100 -22.46 7.32 7.02
C ILE A 100 -23.54 7.06 5.98
N ASP A 101 -24.73 7.64 6.13
CA ASP A 101 -25.86 7.34 5.24
C ASP A 101 -25.60 7.70 3.78
N PRO A 102 -24.93 8.83 3.44
CA PRO A 102 -24.55 9.12 2.06
C PRO A 102 -23.62 8.05 1.46
N LEU A 103 -22.66 7.56 2.25
CA LEU A 103 -21.70 6.55 1.81
C LEU A 103 -22.38 5.19 1.56
N LYS A 104 -23.33 4.80 2.41
CA LYS A 104 -24.11 3.55 2.29
C LYS A 104 -24.93 3.43 1.01
N LYS A 105 -25.18 4.54 0.32
CA LYS A 105 -25.88 4.52 -0.98
C LYS A 105 -25.03 4.01 -2.12
N SER A 106 -23.71 4.01 -1.96
CA SER A 106 -22.81 3.56 -3.01
C SER A 106 -22.93 2.05 -3.24
N LYS A 107 -22.88 1.65 -4.51
CA LYS A 107 -22.90 0.25 -4.95
C LYS A 107 -21.55 -0.20 -5.49
N MET A 108 -20.66 0.75 -5.81
CA MET A 108 -19.36 0.51 -6.41
C MET A 108 -18.36 1.55 -5.90
N THR A 109 -17.08 1.17 -5.82
CA THR A 109 -15.98 2.14 -5.68
C THR A 109 -15.91 3.07 -6.89
N LEU A 110 -15.13 4.14 -6.80
CA LEU A 110 -14.96 5.08 -7.92
C LEU A 110 -14.41 4.37 -9.15
N GLU A 111 -13.39 3.52 -8.96
CA GLU A 111 -12.81 2.68 -10.03
C GLU A 111 -13.89 1.80 -10.68
N GLY A 112 -14.68 1.09 -9.86
CA GLY A 112 -15.74 0.22 -10.35
C GLY A 112 -16.83 0.96 -11.13
N ALA A 113 -17.29 2.11 -10.63
CA ALA A 113 -18.30 2.93 -11.27
C ALA A 113 -17.78 3.54 -12.58
N THR A 114 -16.63 4.22 -12.54
CA THR A 114 -16.08 4.95 -13.70
C THR A 114 -15.69 4.03 -14.86
N ASN A 115 -15.35 2.76 -14.59
CA ASN A 115 -15.18 1.74 -15.62
C ASN A 115 -16.46 1.45 -16.45
N LYS A 116 -17.64 1.87 -15.99
CA LYS A 116 -18.91 1.78 -16.73
C LYS A 116 -19.19 3.02 -17.59
N LEU A 117 -18.36 4.06 -17.56
CA LEU A 117 -18.55 5.25 -18.39
C LEU A 117 -18.40 4.94 -19.87
N LYS A 118 -19.35 5.43 -20.68
CA LYS A 118 -19.22 5.47 -22.13
C LYS A 118 -18.16 6.51 -22.55
N SER A 119 -17.60 6.36 -23.74
CA SER A 119 -16.63 7.32 -24.29
C SER A 119 -17.20 8.73 -24.46
N ASP A 120 -18.51 8.83 -24.77
CA ASP A 120 -19.24 10.08 -24.96
C ASP A 120 -19.82 10.67 -23.67
N LEU A 121 -19.60 10.01 -22.51
CA LEU A 121 -20.12 10.39 -21.19
C LEU A 121 -21.66 10.49 -21.12
N SER A 122 -22.40 9.98 -22.10
CA SER A 122 -23.88 10.06 -22.15
C SER A 122 -24.58 9.39 -20.97
N ASN A 123 -23.88 8.48 -20.27
CA ASN A 123 -24.37 7.77 -19.09
C ASN A 123 -23.79 8.26 -17.76
N VAL A 124 -23.17 9.44 -17.71
CA VAL A 124 -22.47 9.91 -16.49
C VAL A 124 -23.39 10.02 -15.28
N GLU A 125 -24.66 10.43 -15.44
CA GLU A 125 -25.62 10.49 -14.32
C GLU A 125 -26.01 9.10 -13.79
N ASP A 126 -26.07 8.08 -14.67
CA ASP A 126 -26.34 6.71 -14.23
C ASP A 126 -25.13 6.10 -13.52
N VAL A 127 -23.92 6.44 -13.97
CA VAL A 127 -22.69 6.05 -13.28
C VAL A 127 -22.56 6.77 -11.92
N ALA A 128 -22.99 8.03 -11.82
CA ALA A 128 -23.03 8.77 -10.55
C ALA A 128 -23.88 8.03 -9.51
N LYS A 129 -25.05 7.50 -9.92
CA LYS A 129 -25.92 6.69 -9.05
C LYS A 129 -25.23 5.42 -8.55
N LEU A 130 -24.40 4.76 -9.37
CA LEU A 130 -23.65 3.57 -8.95
C LEU A 130 -22.64 3.88 -7.84
N TYR A 131 -22.09 5.09 -7.85
CA TYR A 131 -21.17 5.60 -6.84
C TYR A 131 -21.87 6.25 -5.62
N GLY A 132 -23.20 6.14 -5.52
CA GLY A 132 -23.98 6.68 -4.39
C GLY A 132 -24.40 8.14 -4.53
N LEU A 133 -24.17 8.76 -5.69
CA LEU A 133 -24.66 10.09 -6.03
C LEU A 133 -26.04 10.01 -6.69
N ASP A 134 -26.99 9.41 -5.97
CA ASP A 134 -28.40 9.42 -6.34
C ASP A 134 -29.01 10.81 -6.16
N ASN A 135 -30.14 11.07 -6.83
CA ASN A 135 -30.96 12.27 -6.62
C ASN A 135 -30.15 13.59 -6.67
N LEU A 136 -29.26 13.72 -7.66
CA LEU A 136 -28.43 14.91 -7.86
C LEU A 136 -29.29 16.19 -7.84
N THR A 137 -28.88 17.18 -7.06
CA THR A 137 -29.45 18.53 -7.12
C THR A 137 -29.15 19.18 -8.46
N TYR A 138 -29.80 20.32 -8.76
CA TYR A 138 -29.51 21.06 -9.98
C TYR A 138 -28.02 21.43 -10.09
N GLU A 139 -27.43 21.96 -9.01
CA GLU A 139 -26.01 22.34 -8.99
C GLU A 139 -25.07 21.14 -9.16
N GLU A 140 -25.40 19.99 -8.55
CA GLU A 140 -24.59 18.79 -8.70
C GLU A 140 -24.69 18.23 -10.12
N LYS A 141 -25.87 18.29 -10.76
CA LYS A 141 -26.04 17.91 -12.17
C LYS A 141 -25.20 18.77 -13.09
N GLU A 142 -25.19 20.08 -12.87
CA GLU A 142 -24.35 21.00 -13.66
C GLU A 142 -22.86 20.67 -13.50
N ARG A 143 -22.41 20.39 -12.28
CA ARG A 143 -21.01 19.95 -12.04
C ARG A 143 -20.69 18.64 -12.75
N VAL A 144 -21.57 17.64 -12.66
CA VAL A 144 -21.38 16.34 -13.33
C VAL A 144 -21.34 16.50 -14.85
N LYS A 145 -22.21 17.34 -15.44
CA LYS A 145 -22.26 17.61 -16.88
C LYS A 145 -21.10 18.47 -17.39
N ALA A 146 -20.39 19.16 -16.51
CA ALA A 146 -19.20 19.94 -16.88
C ALA A 146 -17.99 19.05 -17.25
N ALA A 147 -18.02 17.75 -16.94
CA ALA A 147 -16.98 16.80 -17.34
C ALA A 147 -16.87 16.71 -18.87
N LYS A 148 -15.65 16.89 -19.41
CA LYS A 148 -15.39 16.85 -20.86
C LYS A 148 -14.72 15.55 -21.30
N LYS A 149 -14.03 14.88 -20.38
CA LYS A 149 -13.36 13.60 -20.57
C LYS A 149 -13.53 12.72 -19.34
N LYS A 150 -13.31 11.40 -19.50
CA LYS A 150 -13.49 10.42 -18.41
C LYS A 150 -12.67 10.75 -17.16
N SER A 151 -11.46 11.28 -17.31
CA SER A 151 -10.60 11.62 -16.18
C SER A 151 -11.09 12.82 -15.35
N ASP A 152 -12.02 13.63 -15.88
CA ASP A 152 -12.64 14.72 -15.11
C ASP A 152 -13.69 14.20 -14.12
N VAL A 153 -14.31 13.04 -14.41
CA VAL A 153 -15.46 12.52 -13.66
C VAL A 153 -15.07 12.10 -12.24
N GLY A 154 -13.90 11.47 -12.09
CA GLY A 154 -13.40 10.97 -10.80
C GLY A 154 -13.39 12.05 -9.71
N PRO A 155 -12.62 13.13 -9.89
CA PRO A 155 -12.55 14.23 -8.93
C PRO A 155 -13.89 14.89 -8.62
N ILE A 156 -14.80 15.00 -9.62
CA ILE A 156 -16.14 15.54 -9.41
C ILE A 156 -16.93 14.63 -8.46
N PHE A 157 -16.92 13.32 -8.71
CA PHE A 157 -17.68 12.36 -7.94
C PHE A 157 -17.20 12.27 -6.49
N THR A 158 -15.89 12.17 -6.28
CA THR A 158 -15.30 12.08 -4.94
C THR A 158 -15.58 13.34 -4.14
N THR A 159 -15.44 14.52 -4.75
CA THR A 159 -15.79 15.81 -4.12
C THR A 159 -17.26 15.87 -3.71
N LEU A 160 -18.18 15.46 -4.59
CA LEU A 160 -19.61 15.50 -4.28
C LEU A 160 -19.98 14.54 -3.16
N LEU A 161 -19.49 13.29 -3.21
CA LEU A 161 -19.82 12.29 -2.20
C LEU A 161 -19.21 12.64 -0.84
N ALA A 162 -17.95 13.08 -0.81
CA ALA A 162 -17.29 13.55 0.40
C ALA A 162 -18.04 14.72 1.04
N ASN A 163 -18.49 15.69 0.24
CA ASN A 163 -19.29 16.82 0.74
C ASN A 163 -20.64 16.37 1.32
N ARG A 164 -21.36 15.45 0.65
CA ARG A 164 -22.60 14.88 1.18
C ARG A 164 -22.38 14.16 2.51
N ALA A 165 -21.27 13.42 2.62
CA ALA A 165 -20.86 12.68 3.80
C ALA A 165 -20.12 13.52 4.86
N ASN A 166 -19.96 14.83 4.65
CA ASN A 166 -19.17 15.71 5.53
C ASN A 166 -17.74 15.19 5.80
N ILE A 167 -17.12 14.54 4.80
CA ILE A 167 -15.72 14.08 4.85
C ILE A 167 -14.82 15.17 4.24
N GLY A 168 -13.69 15.43 4.88
CA GLY A 168 -12.66 16.35 4.41
C GLY A 168 -11.41 15.61 3.96
N PHE A 169 -10.66 16.26 3.07
CA PHE A 169 -9.34 15.84 2.59
C PHE A 169 -8.48 17.09 2.40
N THR A 170 -7.18 16.99 2.67
CA THR A 170 -6.23 18.12 2.56
C THR A 170 -5.30 18.00 1.36
N THR A 171 -5.08 16.78 0.86
CA THR A 171 -4.18 16.48 -0.25
C THR A 171 -4.67 15.25 -1.02
N GLY A 172 -4.06 14.96 -2.17
CA GLY A 172 -4.16 13.67 -2.85
C GLY A 172 -2.84 12.89 -2.75
N GLY A 173 -2.01 13.20 -1.76
CA GLY A 173 -0.71 12.56 -1.49
C GLY A 173 -0.58 12.12 -0.03
N HIS A 174 0.62 11.75 0.37
CA HIS A 174 0.86 11.23 1.72
C HIS A 174 0.85 12.33 2.78
N THR A 175 0.61 11.92 4.02
CA THR A 175 0.64 12.77 5.21
C THR A 175 1.53 12.14 6.29
N GLY A 176 2.05 12.96 7.20
CA GLY A 176 3.13 12.60 8.13
C GLY A 176 2.69 12.35 9.57
N GLU A 177 1.41 12.13 9.81
CA GLU A 177 0.90 11.75 11.14
C GLU A 177 1.43 10.38 11.58
N ASP A 178 1.49 10.19 12.90
CA ASP A 178 1.72 8.88 13.48
C ASP A 178 0.58 7.93 13.09
N VAL A 179 0.95 6.67 12.85
CA VAL A 179 0.04 5.62 12.40
C VAL A 179 -0.25 4.61 13.51
N PHE A 180 -1.43 3.99 13.47
CA PHE A 180 -1.82 3.02 14.50
C PHE A 180 -1.12 1.67 14.30
N LEU A 181 -0.51 1.18 15.38
CA LEU A 181 0.06 -0.15 15.49
C LEU A 181 -0.92 -1.11 16.17
N TYR A 182 -1.33 -2.16 15.47
CA TYR A 182 -2.07 -3.29 16.03
C TYR A 182 -1.14 -4.50 16.12
N SER A 183 -1.10 -5.15 17.29
CA SER A 183 -0.22 -6.30 17.50
C SER A 183 -0.81 -7.34 18.44
N TYR A 184 -0.56 -8.61 18.14
CA TYR A 184 -1.01 -9.78 18.91
C TYR A 184 0.12 -10.82 19.03
N GLY A 185 0.07 -11.65 20.07
CA GLY A 185 0.98 -12.79 20.25
C GLY A 185 2.21 -12.52 21.12
N PRO A 186 3.09 -13.52 21.30
CA PRO A 186 4.32 -13.39 22.08
C PRO A 186 5.27 -12.36 21.47
N GLN A 187 6.04 -11.67 22.31
CA GLN A 187 7.08 -10.70 21.92
C GLN A 187 6.58 -9.50 21.09
N LYS A 188 5.26 -9.31 20.98
CA LYS A 188 4.64 -8.26 20.17
C LYS A 188 5.10 -6.85 20.58
N PRO A 189 5.32 -5.93 19.62
CA PRO A 189 5.61 -4.54 19.94
C PRO A 189 4.36 -3.81 20.48
N TYR A 190 4.54 -2.79 21.32
CA TYR A 190 3.46 -1.95 21.84
C TYR A 190 3.99 -0.56 22.22
N GLY A 191 3.07 0.41 22.36
CA GLY A 191 3.42 1.80 22.67
C GLY A 191 3.78 2.61 21.43
N LEU A 192 4.44 3.75 21.63
CA LEU A 192 4.96 4.60 20.57
C LEU A 192 6.35 4.11 20.17
N ILE A 193 6.51 3.62 18.95
CA ILE A 193 7.77 3.09 18.42
C ILE A 193 8.04 3.64 17.03
N GLN A 194 9.30 3.61 16.60
CA GLN A 194 9.65 3.96 15.23
C GLN A 194 9.36 2.79 14.29
N ASN A 195 9.06 3.09 13.02
CA ASN A 195 8.82 2.06 12.00
C ASN A 195 10.02 1.09 11.86
N ILE A 196 11.25 1.58 12.01
CA ILE A 196 12.48 0.77 11.99
C ILE A 196 12.55 -0.26 13.12
N ASP A 197 11.85 -0.02 14.24
CA ASP A 197 11.86 -0.94 15.39
C ASP A 197 10.94 -2.15 15.16
N ILE A 198 9.98 -2.05 14.24
CA ILE A 198 9.13 -3.17 13.83
C ILE A 198 10.00 -4.27 13.21
N ALA A 199 10.88 -3.91 12.27
CA ALA A 199 11.80 -4.85 11.63
C ALA A 199 12.75 -5.52 12.64
N LYS A 200 13.30 -4.74 13.58
CA LYS A 200 14.16 -5.26 14.66
C LYS A 200 13.41 -6.21 15.58
N THR A 201 12.15 -5.90 15.91
CA THR A 201 11.29 -6.76 16.73
C THR A 201 11.01 -8.08 16.04
N MET A 202 10.68 -8.06 14.74
CA MET A 202 10.48 -9.26 13.93
C MET A 202 11.74 -10.12 13.86
N ALA A 203 12.90 -9.52 13.60
CA ALA A 203 14.19 -10.23 13.55
C ALA A 203 14.53 -10.91 14.88
N LYS A 204 14.35 -10.19 16.00
CA LYS A 204 14.53 -10.74 17.35
C LYS A 204 13.61 -11.93 17.61
N ALA A 205 12.34 -11.82 17.25
CA ALA A 205 11.37 -12.91 17.42
C ALA A 205 11.73 -14.16 16.58
N MET A 206 12.30 -13.96 15.39
CA MET A 206 12.80 -15.03 14.50
C MET A 206 14.21 -15.53 14.86
N GLY A 207 14.87 -14.96 15.88
CA GLY A 207 16.17 -15.44 16.36
C GLY A 207 17.37 -15.06 15.50
N PHE A 208 17.31 -13.97 14.74
CA PHE A 208 18.47 -13.46 13.99
C PHE A 208 18.70 -11.95 14.16
N ASN A 209 19.91 -11.50 13.85
CA ASN A 209 20.30 -10.10 13.88
C ASN A 209 20.41 -9.53 12.45
N LEU A 210 19.69 -8.44 12.17
CA LEU A 210 19.67 -7.81 10.84
C LEU A 210 21.03 -7.26 10.39
N GLU A 211 21.83 -6.74 11.32
CA GLU A 211 23.17 -6.21 11.04
C GLU A 211 24.14 -7.34 10.72
N GLU A 212 24.10 -8.45 11.47
CA GLU A 212 24.91 -9.64 11.16
C GLU A 212 24.56 -10.22 9.79
N VAL A 213 23.25 -10.31 9.47
CA VAL A 213 22.78 -10.76 8.16
C VAL A 213 23.24 -9.79 7.06
N THR A 214 23.13 -8.48 7.29
CA THR A 214 23.61 -7.46 6.35
C THR A 214 25.10 -7.63 6.09
N ASN A 215 25.92 -7.73 7.14
CA ASN A 215 27.37 -7.89 7.02
C ASN A 215 27.78 -9.20 6.33
N LYS A 216 26.94 -10.24 6.43
CA LYS A 216 27.16 -11.53 5.76
C LYS A 216 26.75 -11.53 4.28
N LEU A 217 25.62 -10.89 3.95
CA LEU A 217 25.05 -10.91 2.61
C LEU A 217 25.58 -9.79 1.71
N PHE A 218 25.85 -8.63 2.30
CA PHE A 218 26.38 -7.48 1.60
C PHE A 218 27.86 -7.36 1.90
N ILE A 219 28.66 -7.69 0.89
CA ILE A 219 30.11 -7.49 0.92
C ILE A 219 30.40 -6.34 -0.04
N GLU A 220 31.21 -5.39 0.41
CA GLU A 220 31.69 -4.32 -0.45
C GLU A 220 32.48 -4.95 -1.62
N SER A 221 31.98 -4.71 -2.83
CA SER A 221 32.40 -5.42 -4.03
C SER A 221 33.88 -5.21 -4.37
N GLU A 222 34.40 -4.00 -4.18
CA GLU A 222 35.79 -3.66 -4.46
C GLU A 222 36.74 -4.46 -3.55
N SER A 223 36.50 -4.39 -2.25
CA SER A 223 37.25 -5.10 -1.22
C SER A 223 37.21 -6.61 -1.43
N ALA A 224 36.03 -7.18 -1.73
CA ALA A 224 35.85 -8.61 -1.95
C ALA A 224 36.69 -9.13 -3.13
N PHE A 225 36.68 -8.39 -4.25
CA PHE A 225 37.42 -8.77 -5.45
C PHE A 225 38.92 -8.46 -5.33
N GLN A 226 39.30 -7.35 -4.68
CA GLN A 226 40.70 -6.99 -4.45
C GLN A 226 41.42 -7.97 -3.51
N GLN A 227 40.75 -8.46 -2.46
CA GLN A 227 41.29 -9.54 -1.61
C GLN A 227 41.59 -10.81 -2.40
N ASN A 228 40.88 -11.01 -3.51
CA ASN A 228 41.11 -12.11 -4.45
C ASN A 228 42.10 -11.75 -5.57
N GLY A 229 42.82 -10.63 -5.47
CA GLY A 229 43.83 -10.20 -6.45
C GLY A 229 43.25 -9.70 -7.78
N ALA A 230 41.99 -9.25 -7.79
CA ALA A 230 41.40 -8.61 -8.95
C ALA A 230 41.55 -7.08 -8.88
N THR A 231 41.63 -6.43 -10.03
CA THR A 231 41.47 -4.98 -10.15
C THR A 231 40.00 -4.65 -10.38
N VAL A 232 39.48 -3.67 -9.65
CA VAL A 232 38.09 -3.23 -9.71
C VAL A 232 38.04 -1.77 -10.13
N THR A 233 37.13 -1.44 -11.05
CA THR A 233 36.88 -0.07 -11.51
C THR A 233 35.40 0.09 -11.83
N ILE A 234 34.84 1.29 -11.68
CA ILE A 234 33.45 1.56 -12.08
C ILE A 234 33.47 2.33 -13.41
N ASP A 235 32.83 1.77 -14.42
CA ASP A 235 32.49 2.47 -15.66
C ASP A 235 31.21 3.28 -15.44
N LYS A 236 31.34 4.61 -15.51
CA LYS A 236 30.24 5.58 -15.32
C LYS A 236 29.89 6.31 -16.62
N THR A 237 30.23 5.73 -17.78
CA THR A 237 29.92 6.33 -19.09
C THR A 237 28.41 6.53 -19.27
N ASP A 238 27.60 5.59 -18.75
CA ASP A 238 26.17 5.75 -18.53
C ASP A 238 25.93 6.00 -17.03
N VAL A 239 25.55 7.22 -16.68
CA VAL A 239 25.33 7.64 -15.28
C VAL A 239 24.12 6.93 -14.68
N GLU A 240 23.11 6.63 -15.49
CA GLU A 240 21.92 5.90 -15.04
C GLU A 240 22.21 4.41 -14.88
N ASN A 241 23.19 3.87 -15.62
CA ASN A 241 23.55 2.44 -15.61
C ASN A 241 25.05 2.19 -15.42
N PRO A 242 25.62 2.55 -14.26
CA PRO A 242 27.02 2.27 -13.98
C PRO A 242 27.32 0.76 -14.00
N VAL A 243 28.54 0.42 -14.40
CA VAL A 243 29.01 -0.96 -14.54
C VAL A 243 30.27 -1.16 -13.72
N LEU A 244 30.22 -2.06 -12.75
CA LEU A 244 31.40 -2.51 -12.03
C LEU A 244 32.20 -3.45 -12.94
N ILE A 245 33.44 -3.08 -13.21
CA ILE A 245 34.38 -3.85 -14.03
C ILE A 245 35.40 -4.51 -13.12
N VAL A 246 35.45 -5.85 -13.17
CA VAL A 246 36.40 -6.65 -12.40
C VAL A 246 37.35 -7.36 -13.36
N LYS A 247 38.65 -7.24 -13.13
CA LYS A 247 39.70 -7.86 -13.97
C LYS A 247 40.64 -8.72 -13.14
N ARG A 248 40.82 -9.99 -13.53
CA ARG A 248 41.79 -10.92 -12.93
C ARG A 248 42.24 -11.95 -13.98
N ASN A 249 43.54 -12.24 -14.06
CA ASN A 249 44.11 -13.29 -14.93
C ASN A 249 43.55 -13.27 -16.38
N ASN A 250 43.56 -12.09 -17.04
CA ASN A 250 43.00 -11.86 -18.38
C ASN A 250 41.49 -12.13 -18.54
N VAL A 251 40.75 -12.28 -17.44
CA VAL A 251 39.29 -12.34 -17.43
C VAL A 251 38.75 -10.98 -17.02
N LYS A 252 37.83 -10.45 -17.83
CA LYS A 252 37.01 -9.27 -17.52
C LYS A 252 35.59 -9.73 -17.21
N ALA A 253 35.11 -9.36 -16.04
CA ALA A 253 33.71 -9.47 -15.64
C ALA A 253 33.08 -8.07 -15.56
N GLN A 254 31.80 -7.99 -15.89
CA GLN A 254 31.00 -6.77 -15.83
C GLN A 254 29.75 -7.05 -15.01
N LEU A 255 29.59 -6.34 -13.90
CA LEU A 255 28.40 -6.41 -13.06
C LEU A 255 27.65 -5.09 -13.24
N PHE A 256 26.40 -5.18 -13.66
CA PHE A 256 25.58 -4.00 -13.95
C PHE A 256 24.80 -3.63 -12.70
N VAL A 257 24.93 -2.40 -12.21
CA VAL A 257 24.36 -2.01 -10.92
C VAL A 257 22.84 -2.21 -10.86
N ASN A 258 22.15 -2.00 -11.97
CA ASN A 258 20.68 -2.13 -12.06
C ASN A 258 20.21 -3.46 -12.68
N LYS A 259 21.09 -4.46 -12.79
CA LYS A 259 20.70 -5.77 -13.36
C LYS A 259 21.24 -6.90 -12.51
N ASN A 260 20.41 -7.93 -12.33
CA ASN A 260 20.82 -9.17 -11.69
C ASN A 260 21.52 -10.13 -12.68
N ILE A 261 22.52 -9.63 -13.41
CA ILE A 261 23.33 -10.41 -14.35
C ILE A 261 24.80 -10.05 -14.21
N ILE A 262 25.67 -11.01 -14.50
CA ILE A 262 27.10 -10.79 -14.68
C ILE A 262 27.51 -11.17 -16.10
N ARG A 263 28.29 -10.32 -16.76
CA ARG A 263 28.85 -10.63 -18.09
C ARG A 263 30.32 -10.96 -17.99
N ILE A 264 30.70 -12.17 -18.40
CA ILE A 264 32.08 -12.66 -18.41
C ILE A 264 32.41 -13.11 -19.83
N LYS A 265 33.47 -12.56 -20.43
CA LYS A 265 33.88 -12.87 -21.82
C LYS A 265 32.71 -12.79 -22.82
N ASN A 266 31.88 -11.74 -22.71
CA ASN A 266 30.69 -11.50 -23.53
C ASN A 266 29.54 -12.51 -23.38
N LYS A 267 29.58 -13.39 -22.37
CA LYS A 267 28.47 -14.27 -22.00
C LYS A 267 27.81 -13.79 -20.71
N GLU A 268 26.49 -13.79 -20.68
CA GLU A 268 25.68 -13.42 -19.51
C GLU A 268 25.37 -14.67 -18.66
N TYR A 269 25.40 -14.47 -17.34
CA TYR A 269 25.08 -15.44 -16.31
C TYR A 269 24.14 -14.80 -15.30
#